data_AF-A0AAW1ARH5-F1
#
_entry.id   AF-A0AAW1ARH5-F1
#
_cell.length_a   1.000
_cell.length_b   1.000
_cell.length_c   1.000
_cell.angle_alpha   90.00
_cell.angle_beta   90.00
_cell.angle_gamma   90.00
#
_symmetry.space_group_name_H-M   'P 1'
#
loop_
_entity.id
_entity.type
_entity.pdbx_description
1 polymer ?
#
loop_
_entity_poly.entity_id
_entity_poly.type
_entity_poly.pdbx_seq_one_letter_code
_entity_poly.pdbx_strand_id
1 'polypeptide(L)'
;MRTSVWVLQLCFLHLSSSDILDWTYHGEHSEDEWGTYFEHCLGKLQSPINIQRSKARFNPDLEPLQLQDYGYRRDAFKMTNNGHSVVIDLPSSMRIIKGLPGKFTAIQLHLHWGGTEKESSGSEHTIDGLRYMAELHIVHYNSEAYSSFDKAKNKPDGLAVLAFLFVGSHFENAYYSDFIAKLAKIKYAGHSTTLDSLDVLAMLPENLYNFYRYHGSLTTPPCTENVIWTVFDTPIKLSYTQIDLLENTLLDWKNESLRNDYRQIQPLNKRVVKASFSPRLFEGRCRPESISSKLNKIQTSLREMKKYLLDVIGRPGHHQLSLQAFHFPLENTASYVTIVPLKPMQLKTFTLCFWVQNSNQGRQTVLFYSTPESENELVVSVGMAVGVWIGGKFVQFDLHRRAEDWVHHCVTWVSSLGTINLWVNGAVGTARNIQKNYVIQSGGTPILGKRKNAMLDVFADAFSGWMSHVNLWSWLLDQNDIQELTLCKHSQQKGDVLAWGETHMSLFGGVTLGPDTSCR
;
A
#
# COMPACT_ATOMS: atom_id res chain seq x y z
N MET A 1 -28.21 -80.74 -20.47
CA MET A 1 -28.13 -80.28 -21.87
C MET A 1 -29.45 -79.58 -22.17
N ARG A 2 -29.57 -78.33 -22.60
CA ARG A 2 -28.65 -77.29 -23.06
C ARG A 2 -29.21 -75.95 -22.56
N THR A 3 -28.29 -75.10 -22.14
CA THR A 3 -28.47 -73.68 -21.83
C THR A 3 -28.85 -72.90 -23.08
N SER A 4 -29.87 -72.03 -22.99
CA SER A 4 -30.14 -71.00 -24.01
C SER A 4 -30.00 -69.63 -23.38
N VAL A 5 -28.91 -68.97 -23.77
CA VAL A 5 -28.55 -67.58 -23.53
C VAL A 5 -29.24 -66.76 -24.62
N TRP A 6 -29.97 -65.69 -24.26
CA TRP A 6 -30.30 -64.59 -25.17
C TRP A 6 -30.15 -63.24 -24.45
N VAL A 7 -28.93 -62.72 -24.56
CA VAL A 7 -28.52 -61.33 -24.83
C VAL A 7 -29.40 -60.22 -24.25
N LEU A 8 -28.94 -59.65 -23.12
CA LEU A 8 -29.23 -58.27 -22.75
C LEU A 8 -28.54 -57.33 -23.76
N GLN A 9 -29.34 -56.58 -24.52
CA GLN A 9 -28.87 -55.39 -25.23
C GLN A 9 -28.47 -54.34 -24.18
N LEU A 10 -27.16 -54.22 -23.96
CA LEU A 10 -26.55 -53.05 -23.33
C LEU A 10 -26.75 -51.86 -24.27
N CYS A 11 -27.74 -51.03 -23.97
CA CYS A 11 -27.77 -49.65 -24.43
C CYS A 11 -26.53 -48.95 -23.88
N PHE A 12 -25.46 -48.87 -24.70
CA PHE A 12 -24.44 -47.86 -24.51
C PHE A 12 -25.09 -46.51 -24.81
N LEU A 13 -25.70 -45.91 -23.78
CA LEU A 13 -25.89 -44.48 -23.73
C LEU A 13 -24.50 -43.87 -23.70
N HIS A 14 -24.04 -43.37 -24.85
CA HIS A 14 -22.98 -42.37 -24.88
C HIS A 14 -23.50 -41.15 -24.12
N LEU A 15 -23.23 -41.09 -22.82
CA LEU A 15 -23.16 -39.83 -22.11
C LEU A 15 -21.96 -39.09 -22.70
N SER A 16 -22.21 -38.21 -23.66
CA SER A 16 -21.29 -37.12 -23.94
C SER A 16 -21.40 -36.11 -22.80
N SER A 17 -20.81 -36.44 -21.65
CA SER A 17 -20.40 -35.40 -20.72
C SER A 17 -19.17 -34.76 -21.35
N SER A 18 -19.28 -33.54 -21.84
CA SER A 18 -18.09 -32.71 -22.03
C SER A 18 -17.63 -32.30 -20.64
N ASP A 19 -17.02 -33.24 -19.91
CA ASP A 19 -16.30 -32.93 -18.68
C ASP A 19 -15.12 -32.06 -19.09
N ILE A 20 -15.27 -30.74 -18.95
CA ILE A 20 -14.13 -29.83 -19.00
C ILE A 20 -13.20 -30.33 -17.90
N LEU A 21 -12.00 -30.77 -18.27
CA LEU A 21 -11.02 -31.26 -17.31
C LEU A 21 -10.81 -30.18 -16.24
N ASP A 22 -10.97 -30.57 -14.98
CA ASP A 22 -10.77 -29.66 -13.85
C ASP A 22 -9.27 -29.29 -13.73
N TRP A 23 -8.97 -28.06 -13.36
CA TRP A 23 -7.61 -27.51 -13.32
C TRP A 23 -7.33 -26.84 -11.98
N THR A 24 -6.07 -26.78 -11.56
CA THR A 24 -5.66 -26.11 -10.32
C THR A 24 -4.47 -25.19 -10.56
N TYR A 25 -4.15 -24.31 -9.61
CA TYR A 25 -2.88 -23.56 -9.63
C TYR A 25 -1.72 -24.42 -9.11
N HIS A 26 -1.99 -25.34 -8.17
CA HIS A 26 -0.98 -26.19 -7.52
C HIS A 26 -1.51 -27.61 -7.30
N GLY A 27 -0.60 -28.59 -7.35
CA GLY A 27 -0.93 -30.02 -7.20
C GLY A 27 -1.25 -30.69 -8.55
N GLU A 28 -2.22 -31.60 -8.56
CA GLU A 28 -2.67 -32.30 -9.77
C GLU A 28 -3.36 -31.34 -10.74
N HIS A 29 -3.04 -31.44 -12.04
CA HIS A 29 -3.50 -30.53 -13.09
C HIS A 29 -3.15 -29.06 -12.80
N SER A 30 -1.96 -28.86 -12.22
CA SER A 30 -1.45 -27.53 -11.87
C SER A 30 -1.04 -26.71 -13.10
N GLU A 31 -0.70 -25.44 -12.88
CA GLU A 31 -0.30 -24.51 -13.94
C GLU A 31 0.79 -25.08 -14.87
N ASP A 32 1.80 -25.74 -14.31
CA ASP A 32 2.91 -26.34 -15.06
C ASP A 32 2.44 -27.46 -16.02
N GLU A 33 1.28 -28.04 -15.75
CA GLU A 33 0.67 -29.12 -16.54
C GLU A 33 -0.43 -28.64 -17.48
N TRP A 34 -0.92 -27.40 -17.36
CA TRP A 34 -2.04 -26.91 -18.17
C TRP A 34 -1.80 -27.07 -19.67
N GLY A 35 -0.57 -26.88 -20.13
CA GLY A 35 -0.21 -27.05 -21.55
C GLY A 35 -0.42 -28.47 -22.10
N THR A 36 -0.46 -29.49 -21.23
CA THR A 36 -0.74 -30.89 -21.59
C THR A 36 -2.21 -31.12 -21.95
N TYR A 37 -3.10 -30.37 -21.31
CA TYR A 37 -4.55 -30.56 -21.40
C TYR A 37 -5.25 -29.46 -22.21
N PHE A 38 -4.66 -28.27 -22.24
CA PHE A 38 -5.16 -27.09 -22.89
C PHE A 38 -4.08 -26.52 -23.82
N GLU A 39 -4.09 -26.93 -25.08
CA GLU A 39 -3.04 -26.61 -26.07
C GLU A 39 -2.75 -25.10 -26.17
N HIS A 40 -3.79 -24.28 -26.06
CA HIS A 40 -3.67 -22.82 -26.09
C HIS A 40 -2.80 -22.25 -24.95
N CYS A 41 -2.62 -22.95 -23.82
CA CYS A 41 -1.73 -22.53 -22.74
C CYS A 41 -0.23 -22.61 -23.12
N LEU A 42 0.12 -23.32 -24.20
CA LEU A 42 1.47 -23.35 -24.79
C LEU A 42 1.74 -22.22 -25.79
N GLY A 43 0.78 -21.31 -25.96
CA GLY A 43 0.88 -20.20 -26.89
C GLY A 43 2.02 -19.21 -26.57
N LYS A 44 2.30 -18.28 -27.50
CA LYS A 44 3.41 -17.32 -27.38
C LYS A 44 2.96 -15.90 -27.01
N LEU A 45 1.67 -15.67 -26.93
CA LEU A 45 1.02 -14.43 -26.54
C LEU A 45 0.29 -14.61 -25.20
N GLN A 46 0.81 -15.45 -24.32
CA GLN A 46 0.22 -15.75 -23.01
C GLN A 46 0.30 -14.57 -22.02
N SER A 47 -0.61 -14.56 -21.07
CA SER A 47 -0.71 -13.64 -19.93
C SER A 47 -0.69 -14.42 -18.61
N PRO A 48 -0.30 -13.80 -17.48
CA PRO A 48 0.12 -12.40 -17.31
C PRO A 48 1.58 -12.16 -17.76
N ILE A 49 2.04 -10.91 -17.74
CA ILE A 49 3.44 -10.54 -18.07
C ILE A 49 4.05 -9.61 -17.02
N ASN A 50 5.39 -9.55 -16.98
CA ASN A 50 6.11 -8.46 -16.34
C ASN A 50 6.20 -7.25 -17.28
N ILE A 51 5.59 -6.14 -16.89
CA ILE A 51 5.68 -4.87 -17.61
C ILE A 51 6.92 -4.12 -17.13
N GLN A 52 7.91 -3.98 -18.02
CA GLN A 52 9.10 -3.17 -17.77
C GLN A 52 8.86 -1.75 -18.25
N ARG A 53 8.76 -0.78 -17.33
CA ARG A 53 8.44 0.63 -17.66
C ARG A 53 9.42 1.22 -18.67
N SER A 54 10.70 0.90 -18.53
CA SER A 54 11.77 1.37 -19.42
C SER A 54 11.68 0.82 -20.86
N LYS A 55 10.94 -0.27 -21.08
CA LYS A 55 10.74 -0.91 -22.39
C LYS A 55 9.34 -0.66 -22.97
N ALA A 56 8.41 -0.14 -22.17
CA ALA A 56 7.09 0.25 -22.65
C ALA A 56 7.23 1.40 -23.65
N ARG A 57 6.52 1.33 -24.77
CA ARG A 57 6.55 2.38 -25.79
C ARG A 57 5.39 3.33 -25.58
N PHE A 58 5.70 4.61 -25.35
CA PHE A 58 4.67 5.64 -25.35
C PHE A 58 3.92 5.62 -26.69
N ASN A 59 2.59 5.59 -26.62
CA ASN A 59 1.74 5.72 -27.79
C ASN A 59 0.69 6.82 -27.52
N PRO A 60 0.83 8.01 -28.13
CA PRO A 60 -0.12 9.12 -27.92
C PRO A 60 -1.52 8.82 -28.47
N ASP A 61 -1.66 7.83 -29.34
CA ASP A 61 -2.96 7.43 -29.91
C ASP A 61 -3.79 6.55 -28.95
N LEU A 62 -3.25 6.21 -27.77
CA LEU A 62 -4.03 5.52 -26.74
C LEU A 62 -4.96 6.50 -26.04
N GLU A 63 -6.18 6.61 -26.56
CA GLU A 63 -7.23 7.42 -25.95
C GLU A 63 -7.63 6.90 -24.56
N PRO A 64 -8.02 7.80 -23.63
CA PRO A 64 -8.59 7.42 -22.35
C PRO A 64 -9.83 6.54 -22.52
N LEU A 65 -10.02 5.57 -21.62
CA LEU A 65 -11.23 4.76 -21.63
C LEU A 65 -12.44 5.60 -21.26
N GLN A 66 -13.54 5.44 -22.00
CA GLN A 66 -14.84 5.95 -21.61
C GLN A 66 -15.72 4.80 -21.14
N LEU A 67 -15.99 4.77 -19.83
CA LEU A 67 -16.79 3.75 -19.15
C LEU A 67 -18.23 4.25 -19.02
N GLN A 68 -19.19 3.51 -19.58
CA GLN A 68 -20.63 3.77 -19.52
C GLN A 68 -21.28 2.89 -18.44
N ASP A 69 -22.11 3.51 -17.60
CA ASP A 69 -22.93 2.87 -16.56
C ASP A 69 -22.16 2.12 -15.45
N TYR A 70 -20.90 2.53 -15.19
CA TYR A 70 -20.05 1.97 -14.12
C TYR A 70 -20.24 2.58 -12.73
N GLY A 71 -20.94 3.71 -12.62
CA GLY A 71 -21.15 4.40 -11.35
C GLY A 71 -22.12 3.66 -10.40
N TYR A 72 -22.43 4.28 -9.26
CA TYR A 72 -23.33 3.72 -8.25
C TYR A 72 -24.63 3.19 -8.84
N ARG A 73 -24.91 1.92 -8.56
CA ARG A 73 -26.13 1.23 -8.95
C ARG A 73 -26.65 0.40 -7.79
N ARG A 74 -27.95 0.49 -7.55
CA ARG A 74 -28.69 -0.41 -6.66
C ARG A 74 -29.32 -1.51 -7.50
N ASP A 75 -28.83 -2.73 -7.36
CA ASP A 75 -29.22 -3.91 -8.12
C ASP A 75 -28.74 -5.16 -7.38
N ALA A 76 -29.17 -6.35 -7.81
CA ALA A 76 -28.72 -7.61 -7.24
C ALA A 76 -27.49 -8.15 -8.00
N PHE A 77 -26.29 -7.86 -7.51
CA PHE A 77 -25.05 -8.39 -8.08
C PHE A 77 -24.70 -9.71 -7.41
N LYS A 78 -24.76 -10.80 -8.17
CA LYS A 78 -24.41 -12.13 -7.67
C LYS A 78 -22.89 -12.20 -7.45
N MET A 79 -22.48 -12.56 -6.23
CA MET A 79 -21.10 -12.79 -5.85
C MET A 79 -20.91 -14.27 -5.49
N THR A 80 -19.97 -14.94 -6.14
CA THR A 80 -19.78 -16.39 -6.05
C THR A 80 -18.32 -16.73 -5.78
N ASN A 81 -18.07 -17.62 -4.84
CA ASN A 81 -16.79 -18.33 -4.76
C ASN A 81 -16.88 -19.50 -5.75
N ASN A 82 -16.11 -19.49 -6.83
CA ASN A 82 -16.14 -20.56 -7.83
C ASN A 82 -15.09 -21.67 -7.57
N GLY A 83 -14.40 -21.61 -6.42
CA GLY A 83 -13.31 -22.49 -6.04
C GLY A 83 -11.93 -22.07 -6.56
N HIS A 84 -11.87 -21.09 -7.47
CA HIS A 84 -10.62 -20.53 -8.00
C HIS A 84 -10.46 -19.03 -7.71
N SER A 85 -11.56 -18.32 -7.44
CA SER A 85 -11.59 -16.89 -7.14
C SER A 85 -12.98 -16.51 -6.58
N VAL A 86 -13.13 -15.24 -6.20
CA VAL A 86 -14.44 -14.59 -6.02
C VAL A 86 -14.82 -13.84 -7.30
N VAL A 87 -16.00 -14.14 -7.83
CA VAL A 87 -16.53 -13.58 -9.08
C VAL A 87 -17.81 -12.81 -8.79
N ILE A 88 -17.96 -11.63 -9.39
CA ILE A 88 -19.18 -10.82 -9.35
C ILE A 88 -19.71 -10.63 -10.76
N ASP A 89 -20.96 -11.03 -10.99
CA ASP A 89 -21.64 -10.83 -12.28
C ASP A 89 -21.96 -9.34 -12.49
N LEU A 90 -21.62 -8.82 -13.67
CA LEU A 90 -21.86 -7.42 -14.04
C LEU A 90 -22.95 -7.30 -15.11
N PRO A 91 -23.83 -6.27 -15.04
CA PRO A 91 -24.91 -6.10 -15.99
C PRO A 91 -24.40 -5.68 -17.37
N SER A 92 -25.08 -6.14 -18.42
CA SER A 92 -24.71 -5.84 -19.82
C SER A 92 -24.85 -4.35 -20.21
N SER A 93 -25.41 -3.52 -19.34
CA SER A 93 -25.42 -2.05 -19.49
C SER A 93 -24.04 -1.44 -19.27
N MET A 94 -23.17 -2.07 -18.49
CA MET A 94 -21.80 -1.60 -18.25
C MET A 94 -20.94 -1.84 -19.51
N ARG A 95 -20.42 -0.76 -20.10
CA ARG A 95 -19.70 -0.84 -21.38
C ARG A 95 -18.48 0.07 -21.44
N ILE A 96 -17.43 -0.40 -22.10
CA ILE A 96 -16.38 0.46 -22.64
C ILE A 96 -16.87 0.95 -24.00
N ILE A 97 -17.05 2.27 -24.14
CA ILE A 97 -17.58 2.87 -25.37
C ILE A 97 -16.54 3.64 -26.19
N LYS A 98 -15.38 3.95 -25.61
CA LYS A 98 -14.19 4.53 -26.28
C LYS A 98 -12.89 4.06 -25.61
N GLY A 99 -11.76 4.20 -26.33
CA GLY A 99 -10.41 3.83 -25.87
C GLY A 99 -9.95 2.41 -26.22
N LEU A 100 -10.80 1.65 -26.92
CA LEU A 100 -10.51 0.34 -27.52
C LEU A 100 -10.99 0.31 -28.99
N PRO A 101 -10.53 -0.64 -29.83
CA PRO A 101 -10.92 -0.74 -31.24
C PRO A 101 -12.41 -1.01 -31.53
N GLY A 102 -13.25 -1.15 -30.49
CA GLY A 102 -14.69 -1.33 -30.59
C GLY A 102 -15.35 -1.12 -29.24
N LYS A 103 -16.65 -1.38 -29.17
CA LYS A 103 -17.42 -1.36 -27.92
C LYS A 103 -17.37 -2.71 -27.22
N PHE A 104 -17.09 -2.68 -25.92
CA PHE A 104 -16.96 -3.87 -25.11
C PHE A 104 -17.97 -3.85 -23.96
N THR A 105 -18.72 -4.94 -23.77
CA THR A 105 -19.71 -5.07 -22.72
C THR A 105 -19.16 -5.92 -21.57
N ALA A 106 -19.31 -5.44 -20.34
CA ALA A 106 -18.87 -6.15 -19.13
C ALA A 106 -19.63 -7.46 -18.94
N ILE A 107 -18.97 -8.42 -18.31
CA ILE A 107 -19.53 -9.74 -17.99
C ILE A 107 -19.43 -9.99 -16.49
N GLN A 108 -18.22 -9.85 -15.95
CA GLN A 108 -17.93 -10.12 -14.56
C GLN A 108 -16.66 -9.38 -14.14
N LEU A 109 -16.48 -9.24 -12.84
CA LEU A 109 -15.18 -8.93 -12.25
C LEU A 109 -14.77 -10.02 -11.26
N HIS A 110 -13.47 -10.22 -11.11
CA HIS A 110 -12.87 -11.18 -10.18
C HIS A 110 -11.51 -10.71 -9.70
N LEU A 111 -11.01 -11.32 -8.62
CA LEU A 111 -9.74 -10.94 -8.01
C LEU A 111 -8.75 -12.11 -8.02
N HIS A 112 -7.46 -11.79 -8.02
CA HIS A 112 -6.36 -12.71 -7.74
C HIS A 112 -5.57 -12.19 -6.54
N TRP A 113 -5.14 -13.05 -5.64
CA TRP A 113 -4.43 -12.70 -4.42
C TRP A 113 -3.43 -13.77 -3.98
N GLY A 114 -2.59 -13.39 -3.02
CA GLY A 114 -1.49 -14.22 -2.56
C GLY A 114 -1.81 -14.97 -1.27
N GLY A 115 -0.77 -15.20 -0.48
CA GLY A 115 -0.87 -15.72 0.88
C GLY A 115 0.23 -15.14 1.77
N THR A 116 0.26 -15.56 3.04
CA THR A 116 1.09 -15.06 4.15
C THR A 116 2.62 -15.13 3.99
N GLU A 117 3.13 -15.53 2.82
CA GLU A 117 4.55 -15.45 2.46
C GLU A 117 4.76 -14.21 1.59
N LYS A 118 5.56 -13.22 2.04
CA LYS A 118 5.71 -11.96 1.29
C LYS A 118 7.16 -11.60 1.01
N GLU A 119 7.42 -11.43 -0.28
CA GLU A 119 7.70 -10.11 -0.87
C GLU A 119 7.05 -10.05 -2.30
N SER A 120 5.80 -9.65 -2.59
CA SER A 120 4.67 -9.08 -1.85
C SER A 120 3.41 -9.03 -2.75
N SER A 121 2.30 -9.70 -2.48
CA SER A 121 2.05 -11.10 -2.84
C SER A 121 0.67 -11.19 -3.52
N GLY A 122 0.55 -11.80 -4.71
CA GLY A 122 -0.76 -12.18 -5.27
C GLY A 122 -1.18 -11.65 -6.63
N SER A 123 -0.69 -10.48 -7.08
CA SER A 123 -1.08 -9.98 -8.41
C SER A 123 -0.57 -10.88 -9.52
N GLU A 124 -1.30 -11.02 -10.61
CA GLU A 124 -0.89 -11.80 -11.79
C GLU A 124 0.21 -11.06 -12.56
N HIS A 125 -0.08 -9.81 -12.94
CA HIS A 125 0.88 -8.91 -13.55
C HIS A 125 1.90 -8.42 -12.53
N THR A 126 3.10 -8.15 -13.02
CA THR A 126 4.17 -7.49 -12.26
C THR A 126 4.63 -6.26 -13.01
N ILE A 127 5.09 -5.23 -12.28
CA ILE A 127 5.66 -4.02 -12.88
C ILE A 127 7.11 -3.89 -12.42
N ASP A 128 8.05 -3.84 -13.36
CA ASP A 128 9.50 -3.83 -13.11
C ASP A 128 9.96 -4.99 -12.19
N GLY A 129 9.30 -6.14 -12.30
CA GLY A 129 9.56 -7.33 -11.47
C GLY A 129 8.91 -7.30 -10.09
N LEU A 130 8.22 -6.21 -9.71
CA LEU A 130 7.49 -6.12 -8.45
C LEU A 130 6.09 -6.71 -8.60
N ARG A 131 5.76 -7.65 -7.70
CA ARG A 131 4.41 -8.16 -7.49
C ARG A 131 3.65 -7.26 -6.50
N TYR A 132 2.33 -7.25 -6.62
CA TYR A 132 1.40 -6.46 -5.82
C TYR A 132 0.53 -7.40 -4.96
N MET A 133 -0.23 -6.83 -4.01
CA MET A 133 -0.97 -7.60 -2.98
C MET A 133 -2.17 -8.39 -3.52
N ALA A 134 -2.73 -7.93 -4.63
CA ALA A 134 -3.81 -8.59 -5.35
C ALA A 134 -3.95 -7.91 -6.72
N GLU A 135 -4.82 -8.45 -7.56
CA GLU A 135 -5.19 -7.86 -8.85
C GLU A 135 -6.68 -8.04 -9.12
N LEU A 136 -7.36 -6.96 -9.48
CA LEU A 136 -8.75 -6.98 -9.95
C LEU A 136 -8.77 -7.08 -11.47
N HIS A 137 -9.55 -8.01 -12.00
CA HIS A 137 -9.89 -8.13 -13.40
C HIS A 137 -11.35 -7.78 -13.65
N ILE A 138 -11.61 -6.89 -14.61
CA ILE A 138 -12.95 -6.64 -15.15
C ILE A 138 -12.99 -7.14 -16.59
N VAL A 139 -13.79 -8.18 -16.83
CA VAL A 139 -13.84 -8.91 -18.09
C VAL A 139 -14.97 -8.40 -18.97
N HIS A 140 -14.65 -8.15 -20.24
CA HIS A 140 -15.59 -7.69 -21.24
C HIS A 140 -15.48 -8.52 -22.51
N TYR A 141 -16.58 -8.61 -23.27
CA TYR A 141 -16.55 -9.10 -24.64
C TYR A 141 -16.79 -7.97 -25.64
N ASN A 142 -16.24 -8.11 -26.84
CA ASN A 142 -16.44 -7.19 -27.96
C ASN A 142 -17.89 -7.30 -28.47
N SER A 143 -18.76 -6.44 -27.96
CA SER A 143 -20.19 -6.43 -28.28
C SER A 143 -20.51 -5.68 -29.57
N GLU A 144 -19.52 -5.04 -30.18
CA GLU A 144 -19.62 -4.48 -31.52
C GLU A 144 -19.42 -5.55 -32.60
N ALA A 145 -18.47 -6.47 -32.40
CA ALA A 145 -18.18 -7.54 -33.35
C ALA A 145 -19.00 -8.82 -33.11
N TYR A 146 -19.38 -9.13 -31.87
CA TYR A 146 -20.04 -10.38 -31.51
C TYR A 146 -21.34 -10.14 -30.74
N SER A 147 -22.37 -10.94 -31.03
CA SER A 147 -23.70 -10.76 -30.43
C SER A 147 -23.80 -11.24 -28.97
N SER A 148 -22.81 -11.97 -28.46
CA SER A 148 -22.79 -12.47 -27.08
C SER A 148 -21.38 -12.88 -26.66
N PHE A 149 -21.15 -12.97 -25.35
CA PHE A 149 -19.91 -13.51 -24.78
C PHE A 149 -19.57 -14.90 -25.32
N ASP A 150 -20.54 -15.82 -25.39
CA ASP A 150 -20.28 -17.19 -25.89
C ASP A 150 -19.75 -17.24 -27.32
N LYS A 151 -20.18 -16.30 -28.17
CA LYS A 151 -19.67 -16.19 -29.53
C LYS A 151 -18.31 -15.50 -29.59
N ALA A 152 -17.98 -14.67 -28.60
CA ALA A 152 -16.75 -13.88 -28.56
C ALA A 152 -15.58 -14.60 -27.85
N LYS A 153 -15.86 -15.42 -26.83
CA LYS A 153 -14.86 -15.92 -25.86
C LYS A 153 -13.68 -16.69 -26.47
N ASN A 154 -13.87 -17.28 -27.65
CA ASN A 154 -12.83 -18.01 -28.39
C ASN A 154 -12.53 -17.40 -29.77
N LYS A 155 -12.86 -16.12 -29.99
CA LYS A 155 -12.63 -15.42 -31.27
C LYS A 155 -11.56 -14.34 -31.14
N PRO A 156 -10.84 -14.01 -32.23
CA PRO A 156 -9.84 -12.94 -32.24
C PRO A 156 -10.43 -11.62 -31.74
N ASP A 157 -9.67 -10.90 -30.91
CA ASP A 157 -10.08 -9.65 -30.25
C ASP A 157 -11.48 -9.71 -29.62
N GLY A 158 -11.86 -10.92 -29.18
CA GLY A 158 -13.16 -11.21 -28.62
C GLY A 158 -13.34 -10.65 -27.22
N LEU A 159 -12.24 -10.44 -26.49
CA LEU A 159 -12.25 -10.04 -25.10
C LEU A 159 -11.36 -8.81 -24.85
N ALA A 160 -11.76 -8.01 -23.87
CA ALA A 160 -10.92 -6.98 -23.27
C ALA A 160 -10.98 -7.12 -21.75
N VAL A 161 -9.82 -7.04 -21.09
CA VAL A 161 -9.71 -7.12 -19.64
C VAL A 161 -9.03 -5.87 -19.11
N LEU A 162 -9.66 -5.25 -18.12
CA LEU A 162 -9.08 -4.16 -17.33
C LEU A 162 -8.48 -4.76 -16.06
N ALA A 163 -7.20 -4.47 -15.82
CA ALA A 163 -6.42 -5.01 -14.70
C ALA A 163 -5.98 -3.89 -13.75
N PHE A 164 -6.30 -4.04 -12.47
CA PHE A 164 -5.97 -3.06 -11.44
C PHE A 164 -5.23 -3.72 -10.30
N LEU A 165 -4.02 -3.23 -10.02
CA LEU A 165 -3.15 -3.77 -8.97
C LEU A 165 -3.56 -3.21 -7.61
N PHE A 166 -3.52 -4.04 -6.56
CA PHE A 166 -3.76 -3.60 -5.19
C PHE A 166 -2.47 -3.40 -4.40
N VAL A 167 -2.44 -2.33 -3.60
CA VAL A 167 -1.43 -2.10 -2.57
C VAL A 167 -2.08 -2.04 -1.19
N GLY A 168 -1.32 -2.43 -0.17
CA GLY A 168 -1.71 -2.27 1.22
C GLY A 168 -1.76 -0.81 1.65
N SER A 169 -2.71 -0.51 2.52
CA SER A 169 -2.97 0.78 3.16
C SER A 169 -3.35 0.55 4.61
N HIS A 170 -3.33 1.59 5.44
CA HIS A 170 -3.82 1.54 6.82
C HIS A 170 -5.27 2.01 6.94
N PHE A 171 -5.84 2.57 5.88
CA PHE A 171 -7.24 2.97 5.84
C PHE A 171 -8.05 1.93 5.07
N GLU A 172 -9.21 1.60 5.64
CA GLU A 172 -10.22 0.80 4.96
C GLU A 172 -10.70 1.54 3.71
N ASN A 173 -10.77 0.82 2.61
CA ASN A 173 -11.44 1.31 1.42
C ASN A 173 -12.93 1.03 1.55
N ALA A 174 -13.70 2.08 1.86
CA ALA A 174 -15.14 1.99 2.09
C ALA A 174 -15.92 1.42 0.89
N TYR A 175 -15.41 1.60 -0.34
CA TYR A 175 -16.04 1.07 -1.55
C TYR A 175 -15.91 -0.46 -1.65
N TYR A 176 -14.99 -1.07 -0.90
CA TYR A 176 -14.81 -2.53 -0.84
C TYR A 176 -15.41 -3.16 0.42
N SER A 177 -15.88 -2.38 1.39
CA SER A 177 -16.31 -2.90 2.70
C SER A 177 -17.44 -3.94 2.62
N ASP A 178 -18.51 -3.70 1.84
CA ASP A 178 -19.61 -4.67 1.70
C ASP A 178 -19.14 -5.95 1.00
N PHE A 179 -18.29 -5.82 -0.02
CA PHE A 179 -17.66 -6.94 -0.71
C PHE A 179 -16.84 -7.80 0.27
N ILE A 180 -15.92 -7.17 1.01
CA ILE A 180 -15.04 -7.87 1.97
C ILE A 180 -15.88 -8.53 3.09
N ALA A 181 -16.88 -7.83 3.63
CA ALA A 181 -17.75 -8.39 4.67
C ALA A 181 -18.54 -9.61 4.19
N LYS A 182 -18.91 -9.67 2.90
CA LYS A 182 -19.67 -10.80 2.33
C LYS A 182 -18.82 -12.00 1.92
N LEU A 183 -17.48 -11.91 1.93
CA LEU A 183 -16.60 -13.07 1.71
C LEU A 183 -16.95 -14.24 2.66
N ALA A 184 -17.25 -13.93 3.93
CA ALA A 184 -17.63 -14.95 4.92
C ALA A 184 -18.92 -15.72 4.54
N LYS A 185 -19.82 -15.11 3.76
CA LYS A 185 -21.06 -15.76 3.29
C LYS A 185 -20.82 -16.75 2.15
N ILE A 186 -19.68 -16.63 1.46
CA ILE A 186 -19.29 -17.49 0.34
C ILE A 186 -18.01 -18.28 0.64
N LYS A 187 -17.78 -18.60 1.91
CA LYS A 187 -16.57 -19.27 2.38
C LYS A 187 -16.20 -20.53 1.58
N TYR A 188 -17.17 -21.37 1.22
CA TYR A 188 -16.92 -22.63 0.50
C TYR A 188 -17.13 -22.47 -1.00
N ALA A 189 -16.35 -23.20 -1.81
CA ALA A 189 -16.53 -23.23 -3.26
C ALA A 189 -17.97 -23.60 -3.67
N GLY A 190 -18.48 -22.92 -4.69
CA GLY A 190 -19.87 -23.01 -5.16
C GLY A 190 -20.86 -22.14 -4.39
N HIS A 191 -20.52 -21.64 -3.19
CA HIS A 191 -21.42 -20.75 -2.45
C HIS A 191 -21.55 -19.39 -3.15
N SER A 192 -22.75 -18.82 -3.06
CA SER A 192 -23.07 -17.53 -3.64
C SER A 192 -23.85 -16.65 -2.65
N THR A 193 -23.69 -15.34 -2.79
CA THR A 193 -24.45 -14.31 -2.10
C THR A 193 -24.72 -13.15 -3.05
N THR A 194 -25.37 -12.08 -2.57
CA THR A 194 -25.75 -10.94 -3.38
C THR A 194 -25.25 -9.63 -2.76
N LEU A 195 -24.70 -8.74 -3.57
CA LEU A 195 -24.48 -7.33 -3.25
C LEU A 195 -25.69 -6.52 -3.73
N ASP A 196 -26.29 -5.73 -2.84
CA ASP A 196 -27.52 -4.98 -3.14
C ASP A 196 -27.25 -3.63 -3.84
N SER A 197 -25.99 -3.21 -3.83
CA SER A 197 -25.49 -2.11 -4.63
C SER A 197 -24.01 -2.25 -4.90
N LEU A 198 -23.55 -1.66 -6.01
CA LEU A 198 -22.15 -1.61 -6.39
C LEU A 198 -21.88 -0.29 -7.11
N ASP A 199 -20.75 0.35 -6.81
CA ASP A 199 -20.20 1.45 -7.58
C ASP A 199 -18.84 1.02 -8.10
N VAL A 200 -18.83 0.40 -9.28
CA VAL A 200 -17.60 -0.16 -9.85
C VAL A 200 -16.61 0.96 -10.13
N LEU A 201 -17.07 2.12 -10.61
CA LEU A 201 -16.20 3.27 -10.88
C LEU A 201 -15.49 3.77 -9.61
N ALA A 202 -16.20 3.84 -8.48
CA ALA A 202 -15.61 4.24 -7.20
C ALA A 202 -14.68 3.19 -6.59
N MET A 203 -14.77 1.93 -7.02
CA MET A 203 -13.81 0.87 -6.67
C MET A 203 -12.48 0.97 -7.44
N LEU A 204 -12.41 1.77 -8.52
CA LEU A 204 -11.21 1.94 -9.35
C LEU A 204 -10.29 3.06 -8.82
N PRO A 205 -9.02 3.13 -9.27
CA PRO A 205 -8.12 4.23 -8.95
C PRO A 205 -8.61 5.57 -9.51
N GLU A 206 -8.24 6.67 -8.87
CA GLU A 206 -8.57 8.03 -9.30
C GLU A 206 -8.03 8.36 -10.71
N ASN A 207 -6.88 7.77 -11.09
CA ASN A 207 -6.25 8.01 -12.37
C ASN A 207 -6.40 6.80 -13.30
N LEU A 208 -7.36 6.91 -14.23
CA LEU A 208 -7.59 5.96 -15.32
C LEU A 208 -6.92 6.38 -16.64
N TYR A 209 -6.17 7.47 -16.65
CA TYR A 209 -5.49 7.96 -17.86
C TYR A 209 -4.15 7.27 -18.09
N ASN A 210 -3.51 6.77 -17.03
CA ASN A 210 -2.20 6.11 -17.11
C ASN A 210 -2.36 4.58 -17.10
N PHE A 211 -2.15 3.96 -18.24
CA PHE A 211 -2.24 2.51 -18.40
C PHE A 211 -1.27 1.97 -19.45
N TYR A 212 -1.06 0.66 -19.37
CA TYR A 212 -0.34 -0.13 -20.36
C TYR A 212 -1.34 -0.93 -21.20
N ARG A 213 -1.02 -1.13 -22.48
CA ARG A 213 -1.84 -1.87 -23.45
C ARG A 213 -1.01 -2.93 -24.16
N TYR A 214 -1.50 -4.17 -24.19
CA TYR A 214 -0.91 -5.26 -24.98
C TYR A 214 -1.95 -6.33 -25.37
N HIS A 215 -1.63 -7.17 -26.36
CA HIS A 215 -2.44 -8.34 -26.70
C HIS A 215 -1.90 -9.57 -25.96
N GLY A 216 -2.80 -10.30 -25.32
CA GLY A 216 -2.49 -11.41 -24.44
C GLY A 216 -3.53 -12.52 -24.49
N SER A 217 -3.56 -13.31 -23.42
CA SER A 217 -4.47 -14.43 -23.26
C SER A 217 -5.36 -14.29 -22.02
N LEU A 218 -6.30 -15.22 -21.87
CA LEU A 218 -6.82 -15.59 -20.56
C LEU A 218 -5.67 -16.11 -19.68
N THR A 219 -5.72 -15.82 -18.38
CA THR A 219 -4.72 -16.25 -17.39
C THR A 219 -5.10 -17.57 -16.72
N THR A 220 -6.23 -18.15 -17.09
CA THR A 220 -6.68 -19.47 -16.68
C THR A 220 -7.05 -20.29 -17.92
N PRO A 221 -7.09 -21.63 -17.82
CA PRO A 221 -7.53 -22.49 -18.91
C PRO A 221 -8.89 -22.06 -19.49
N PRO A 222 -9.05 -22.08 -20.83
CA PRO A 222 -8.14 -22.68 -21.80
C PRO A 222 -7.01 -21.75 -22.29
N CYS A 223 -6.72 -20.62 -21.62
CA CYS A 223 -5.62 -19.72 -22.00
C CYS A 223 -5.67 -19.14 -23.43
N THR A 224 -6.87 -18.95 -23.98
CA THR A 224 -7.07 -18.44 -25.34
C THR A 224 -6.39 -17.08 -25.55
N GLU A 225 -5.61 -16.93 -26.62
CA GLU A 225 -4.85 -15.71 -26.97
C GLU A 225 -5.70 -14.68 -27.72
N ASN A 226 -6.74 -14.15 -27.07
CA ASN A 226 -7.68 -13.22 -27.68
C ASN A 226 -8.07 -12.03 -26.79
N VAL A 227 -7.22 -11.69 -25.82
CA VAL A 227 -7.49 -10.64 -24.83
C VAL A 227 -6.72 -9.37 -25.16
N ILE A 228 -7.43 -8.24 -25.26
CA ILE A 228 -6.83 -6.91 -25.24
C ILE A 228 -6.71 -6.46 -23.78
N TRP A 229 -5.49 -6.48 -23.25
CA TRP A 229 -5.21 -6.12 -21.86
C TRP A 229 -5.01 -4.62 -21.68
N THR A 230 -5.65 -4.04 -20.67
CA THR A 230 -5.37 -2.69 -20.17
C THR A 230 -5.00 -2.77 -18.69
N VAL A 231 -3.71 -2.60 -18.37
CA VAL A 231 -3.18 -2.68 -17.00
C VAL A 231 -2.91 -1.27 -16.49
N PHE A 232 -3.58 -0.86 -15.42
CA PHE A 232 -3.48 0.50 -14.89
C PHE A 232 -2.23 0.69 -14.03
N ASP A 233 -1.54 1.82 -14.18
CA ASP A 233 -0.29 2.10 -13.44
C ASP A 233 -0.55 2.58 -12.01
N THR A 234 -1.70 3.23 -11.76
CA THR A 234 -2.09 3.67 -10.42
C THR A 234 -2.79 2.53 -9.67
N PRO A 235 -2.28 2.07 -8.52
CA PRO A 235 -2.88 0.95 -7.80
C PRO A 235 -4.09 1.38 -6.96
N ILE A 236 -4.96 0.41 -6.66
CA ILE A 236 -6.06 0.53 -5.69
C ILE A 236 -5.50 0.25 -4.29
N LYS A 237 -5.95 1.02 -3.31
CA LYS A 237 -5.56 0.85 -1.90
C LYS A 237 -6.63 0.05 -1.17
N LEU A 238 -6.24 -1.02 -0.47
CA LEU A 238 -7.07 -1.73 0.51
C LEU A 238 -6.38 -1.73 1.87
N SER A 239 -7.14 -1.74 2.97
CA SER A 239 -6.48 -1.90 4.27
C SER A 239 -5.80 -3.27 4.38
N TYR A 240 -4.74 -3.36 5.18
CA TYR A 240 -4.12 -4.67 5.45
C TYR A 240 -5.12 -5.67 6.02
N THR A 241 -6.11 -5.23 6.81
CA THR A 241 -7.21 -6.07 7.29
C THR A 241 -8.11 -6.56 6.15
N GLN A 242 -8.44 -5.71 5.18
CA GLN A 242 -9.22 -6.13 4.00
C GLN A 242 -8.45 -7.14 3.14
N ILE A 243 -7.14 -6.93 2.98
CA ILE A 243 -6.24 -7.87 2.27
C ILE A 243 -6.16 -9.19 3.03
N ASP A 244 -5.99 -9.17 4.35
CA ASP A 244 -5.94 -10.37 5.18
C ASP A 244 -7.25 -11.19 5.08
N LEU A 245 -8.39 -10.51 5.12
CA LEU A 245 -9.69 -11.16 4.91
C LEU A 245 -9.81 -11.76 3.51
N LEU A 246 -9.31 -11.08 2.47
CA LEU A 246 -9.26 -11.63 1.11
C LEU A 246 -8.39 -12.89 1.04
N GLU A 247 -7.18 -12.85 1.61
CA GLU A 247 -6.19 -13.94 1.59
C GLU A 247 -6.60 -15.15 2.47
N ASN A 248 -7.50 -14.98 3.45
CA ASN A 248 -7.72 -15.99 4.50
C ASN A 248 -9.17 -16.45 4.71
N THR A 249 -10.15 -15.88 4.00
CA THR A 249 -11.57 -16.23 4.25
C THR A 249 -12.06 -17.40 3.42
N LEU A 250 -11.69 -17.45 2.13
CA LEU A 250 -12.27 -18.39 1.16
C LEU A 250 -11.55 -19.73 1.17
N LEU A 251 -12.30 -20.79 0.88
CA LEU A 251 -11.83 -22.14 0.69
C LEU A 251 -12.12 -22.63 -0.74
N ASP A 252 -11.25 -23.49 -1.27
CA ASP A 252 -11.38 -24.13 -2.58
C ASP A 252 -12.29 -25.38 -2.53
N TRP A 253 -12.37 -26.13 -3.65
CA TRP A 253 -13.15 -27.37 -3.75
C TRP A 253 -12.63 -28.51 -2.86
N LYS A 254 -11.41 -28.41 -2.34
CA LYS A 254 -10.79 -29.35 -1.40
C LYS A 254 -10.93 -28.89 0.06
N ASN A 255 -11.65 -27.79 0.31
CA ASN A 255 -11.77 -27.11 1.59
C ASN A 255 -10.42 -26.60 2.15
N GLU A 256 -9.44 -26.36 1.28
CA GLU A 256 -8.18 -25.73 1.64
C GLU A 256 -8.29 -24.21 1.47
N SER A 257 -7.48 -23.44 2.20
CA SER A 257 -7.52 -21.98 2.11
C SER A 257 -7.15 -21.54 0.68
N LEU A 258 -8.07 -20.86 0.00
CA LEU A 258 -7.86 -20.38 -1.36
C LEU A 258 -6.83 -19.24 -1.33
N ARG A 259 -5.59 -19.56 -1.69
CA ARG A 259 -4.44 -18.66 -1.70
C ARG A 259 -3.60 -18.92 -2.93
N ASN A 260 -2.83 -17.91 -3.33
CA ASN A 260 -1.97 -17.97 -4.52
C ASN A 260 -2.75 -18.37 -5.77
N ASP A 261 -3.94 -17.80 -5.94
CA ASP A 261 -4.83 -18.06 -7.07
C ASP A 261 -4.42 -17.24 -8.30
N TYR A 262 -3.13 -17.13 -8.57
CA TYR A 262 -2.55 -16.37 -9.68
C TYR A 262 -1.61 -17.23 -10.52
N ARG A 263 -1.60 -16.97 -11.82
CA ARG A 263 -0.69 -17.61 -12.77
C ARG A 263 0.72 -16.99 -12.69
N GLN A 264 1.75 -17.78 -12.92
CA GLN A 264 3.11 -17.26 -13.08
C GLN A 264 3.26 -16.38 -14.32
N ILE A 265 4.21 -15.44 -14.26
CA ILE A 265 4.48 -14.51 -15.35
C ILE A 265 4.95 -15.25 -16.61
N GLN A 266 4.35 -14.90 -17.74
CA GLN A 266 4.63 -15.51 -19.03
C GLN A 266 5.65 -14.67 -19.82
N PRO A 267 6.47 -15.29 -20.69
CA PRO A 267 7.42 -14.55 -21.51
C PRO A 267 6.74 -13.51 -22.40
N LEU A 268 7.28 -12.28 -22.44
CA LEU A 268 6.79 -11.23 -23.34
C LEU A 268 6.91 -11.63 -24.82
N ASN A 269 7.89 -12.47 -25.15
CA ASN A 269 8.24 -12.87 -26.51
C ASN A 269 8.47 -11.64 -27.41
N LYS A 270 7.87 -11.61 -28.60
CA LYS A 270 8.04 -10.51 -29.58
C LYS A 270 7.03 -9.37 -29.41
N ARG A 271 6.19 -9.41 -28.37
CA ARG A 271 5.17 -8.39 -28.12
C ARG A 271 5.80 -7.09 -27.64
N VAL A 272 5.10 -6.00 -27.89
CA VAL A 272 5.45 -4.66 -27.40
C VAL A 272 4.32 -4.19 -26.50
N VAL A 273 4.68 -3.77 -25.28
CA VAL A 273 3.75 -3.09 -24.37
C VAL A 273 3.71 -1.62 -24.74
N LYS A 274 2.52 -1.07 -24.98
CA LYS A 274 2.30 0.35 -25.21
C LYS A 274 1.89 1.04 -23.91
N ALA A 275 2.28 2.28 -23.69
CA ALA A 275 1.85 3.10 -22.55
C ALA A 275 1.10 4.35 -23.03
N SER A 276 0.01 4.71 -22.35
CA SER A 276 -0.78 5.93 -22.64
C SER A 276 -0.14 7.22 -22.14
N PHE A 277 0.98 7.10 -21.43
CA PHE A 277 1.76 8.19 -20.86
C PHE A 277 3.23 7.99 -21.22
N SER A 278 3.99 9.07 -21.28
CA SER A 278 5.44 8.97 -21.46
C SER A 278 6.01 8.25 -20.23
N PRO A 279 6.55 7.02 -20.36
CA PRO A 279 7.28 6.40 -19.26
C PRO A 279 8.42 7.35 -18.97
N ARG A 280 8.45 7.98 -17.80
CA ARG A 280 9.60 8.78 -17.42
C ARG A 280 10.75 7.79 -17.35
N LEU A 281 11.66 7.83 -18.34
CA LEU A 281 13.01 7.34 -18.12
C LEU A 281 13.45 8.08 -16.86
N PHE A 282 13.75 7.34 -15.80
CA PHE A 282 14.60 7.90 -14.78
C PHE A 282 15.93 8.23 -15.48
N GLU A 283 16.06 9.45 -15.99
CA GLU A 283 17.33 10.18 -16.03
C GLU A 283 17.74 10.56 -14.59
N GLY A 284 17.58 9.62 -13.66
CA GLY A 284 18.19 9.67 -12.36
C GLY A 284 19.44 8.85 -12.49
N ARG A 285 20.60 9.52 -12.56
CA ARG A 285 21.92 8.90 -12.33
C ARG A 285 21.76 7.82 -11.27
N CYS A 286 22.19 6.58 -11.55
CA CYS A 286 22.55 5.67 -10.49
C CYS A 286 23.57 6.41 -9.64
N ARG A 287 23.14 7.03 -8.53
CA ARG A 287 24.04 7.66 -7.57
C ARG A 287 24.77 6.50 -6.89
N PRO A 288 26.09 6.35 -7.06
CA PRO A 288 26.85 5.30 -6.40
C PRO A 288 26.61 5.31 -4.89
N GLU A 289 26.31 6.48 -4.33
CA GLU A 289 25.93 6.73 -2.94
C GLU A 289 24.67 5.96 -2.48
N SER A 290 23.68 5.71 -3.35
CA SER A 290 22.46 4.95 -3.01
C SER A 290 22.75 3.44 -2.92
N ILE A 291 23.59 2.93 -3.82
CA ILE A 291 24.03 1.54 -3.81
C ILE A 291 25.00 1.30 -2.66
N SER A 292 25.97 2.19 -2.43
CA SER A 292 26.85 2.15 -1.26
C SER A 292 26.07 2.32 0.05
N SER A 293 25.00 3.14 0.07
CA SER A 293 24.10 3.22 1.23
C SER A 293 23.36 1.91 1.46
N LYS A 294 22.78 1.31 0.41
CA LYS A 294 22.10 0.01 0.52
C LYS A 294 23.07 -1.14 0.87
N LEU A 295 24.28 -1.14 0.33
CA LEU A 295 25.33 -2.11 0.65
C LEU A 295 25.85 -1.92 2.08
N ASN A 296 26.04 -0.68 2.53
CA ASN A 296 26.36 -0.39 3.93
C ASN A 296 25.22 -0.82 4.86
N LYS A 297 23.95 -0.63 4.46
CA LYS A 297 22.78 -1.15 5.20
C LYS A 297 22.85 -2.67 5.32
N ILE A 298 23.06 -3.40 4.22
CA ILE A 298 23.19 -4.86 4.23
C ILE A 298 24.39 -5.31 5.08
N GLN A 299 25.55 -4.66 4.94
CA GLN A 299 26.74 -4.99 5.75
C GLN A 299 26.54 -4.69 7.24
N THR A 300 25.80 -3.64 7.58
CA THR A 300 25.48 -3.29 8.97
C THR A 300 24.51 -4.32 9.55
N SER A 301 23.44 -4.66 8.83
CA SER A 301 22.50 -5.72 9.22
C SER A 301 23.19 -7.07 9.38
N LEU A 302 24.14 -7.44 8.51
CA LEU A 302 24.91 -8.68 8.64
C LEU A 302 25.88 -8.65 9.85
N ARG A 303 26.49 -7.50 10.17
CA ARG A 303 27.30 -7.34 11.40
C ARG A 303 26.46 -7.43 12.66
N GLU A 304 25.27 -6.84 12.64
CA GLU A 304 24.32 -6.89 13.76
C GLU A 304 23.77 -8.30 13.96
N MET A 305 23.43 -9.02 12.88
CA MET A 305 23.05 -10.44 12.95
C MET A 305 24.18 -11.30 13.52
N LYS A 306 25.43 -11.03 13.11
CA LYS A 306 26.61 -11.72 13.66
C LYS A 306 26.80 -11.42 15.14
N LYS A 307 26.56 -10.19 15.58
CA LYS A 307 26.64 -9.77 16.99
C LYS A 307 25.53 -10.42 17.83
N TYR A 308 24.31 -10.49 17.28
CA TYR A 308 23.18 -11.18 17.88
C TYR A 308 23.42 -12.69 18.02
N LEU A 309 23.94 -13.34 16.97
CA LEU A 309 24.34 -14.75 17.01
C LEU A 309 25.45 -15.01 18.05
N LEU A 310 26.39 -14.07 18.22
CA LEU A 310 27.45 -14.17 19.23
C LEU A 310 26.93 -13.96 20.66
N ASP A 311 25.94 -13.07 20.87
CA ASP A 311 25.30 -12.86 22.18
C ASP A 311 24.40 -14.05 22.58
N VAL A 312 23.68 -14.66 21.64
CA VAL A 312 22.79 -15.81 21.91
C VAL A 312 23.56 -17.07 22.30
N ILE A 313 24.78 -17.26 21.79
CA ILE A 313 25.62 -18.43 22.12
C ILE A 313 26.41 -18.22 23.42
N GLY A 314 26.39 -17.01 24.00
CA GLY A 314 27.39 -16.57 24.96
C GLY A 314 26.89 -15.95 26.26
N ARG A 315 25.76 -16.37 26.86
CA ARG A 315 25.47 -16.41 28.34
C ARG A 315 23.96 -16.41 28.63
N PRO A 316 23.50 -17.11 29.70
CA PRO A 316 22.11 -17.03 30.14
C PRO A 316 21.89 -15.84 31.09
N GLY A 317 20.87 -15.03 30.78
CA GLY A 317 20.23 -14.07 31.69
C GLY A 317 20.83 -12.67 31.73
N HIS A 318 20.12 -11.67 31.19
CA HIS A 318 19.69 -10.46 31.91
C HIS A 318 18.84 -9.50 31.04
N HIS A 319 17.74 -9.07 31.66
CA HIS A 319 16.88 -7.89 31.48
C HIS A 319 16.87 -7.09 30.16
N GLN A 320 15.67 -7.05 29.59
CA GLN A 320 15.13 -6.06 28.67
C GLN A 320 15.45 -4.62 29.16
N LEU A 321 16.35 -3.92 28.45
CA LEU A 321 16.55 -2.48 28.61
C LEU A 321 15.26 -1.76 28.20
N SER A 322 14.50 -1.26 29.18
CA SER A 322 13.30 -0.48 28.93
C SER A 322 13.68 0.87 28.31
N LEU A 323 13.11 1.21 27.16
CA LEU A 323 13.12 2.57 26.62
C LEU A 323 12.51 3.52 27.67
N GLN A 324 13.13 4.70 27.85
CA GLN A 324 12.69 5.72 28.83
C GLN A 324 12.02 6.90 28.11
N ALA A 325 10.92 7.39 28.69
CA ALA A 325 10.20 8.58 28.25
C ALA A 325 10.47 9.76 29.20
N PHE A 326 10.38 10.99 28.68
CA PHE A 326 10.45 12.22 29.48
C PHE A 326 9.07 12.57 30.04
N HIS A 327 9.01 12.87 31.33
CA HIS A 327 7.82 13.39 32.00
C HIS A 327 8.03 14.87 32.37
N PHE A 328 7.14 15.73 31.88
CA PHE A 328 7.11 17.16 32.15
C PHE A 328 6.00 17.45 33.18
N PRO A 329 6.35 17.79 34.44
CA PRO A 329 5.37 17.98 35.51
C PRO A 329 4.48 19.19 35.27
N LEU A 330 3.16 19.02 35.45
CA LEU A 330 2.14 20.06 35.27
C LEU A 330 2.36 21.29 36.17
N GLU A 331 2.82 21.06 37.40
CA GLU A 331 3.02 22.11 38.42
C GLU A 331 4.27 22.97 38.16
N ASN A 332 5.13 22.58 37.21
CA ASN A 332 6.39 23.27 36.95
C ASN A 332 6.55 23.68 35.48
N THR A 333 6.08 24.89 35.20
CA THR A 333 6.26 25.56 33.90
C THR A 333 7.73 25.94 33.63
N ALA A 334 8.67 25.69 34.55
CA ALA A 334 10.10 25.83 34.34
C ALA A 334 10.76 24.62 33.64
N SER A 335 10.05 23.51 33.45
CA SER A 335 10.57 22.27 32.86
C SER A 335 10.96 22.42 31.38
N TYR A 336 12.16 21.98 31.01
CA TYR A 336 12.60 21.88 29.61
C TYR A 336 13.76 20.90 29.44
N VAL A 337 14.03 20.51 28.20
CA VAL A 337 15.21 19.70 27.84
C VAL A 337 16.00 20.45 26.77
N THR A 338 17.31 20.60 26.94
CA THR A 338 18.17 21.11 25.87
C THR A 338 18.77 19.96 25.08
N ILE A 339 18.95 20.17 23.78
CA ILE A 339 19.46 19.15 22.87
C ILE A 339 20.75 19.66 22.23
N VAL A 340 21.75 18.78 22.13
CA VAL A 340 22.93 19.00 21.28
C VAL A 340 22.78 18.14 20.03
N PRO A 341 22.38 18.70 18.89
CA PRO A 341 22.14 17.93 17.67
C PRO A 341 23.37 17.19 17.18
N LEU A 342 23.17 16.01 16.58
CA LEU A 342 24.24 15.23 15.95
C LEU A 342 24.77 15.90 14.68
N LYS A 343 23.95 16.76 14.05
CA LYS A 343 24.30 17.57 12.88
C LYS A 343 23.75 18.99 13.02
N PRO A 344 24.36 19.99 12.35
CA PRO A 344 23.81 21.34 12.31
C PRO A 344 22.37 21.36 11.77
N MET A 345 21.52 22.19 12.38
CA MET A 345 20.11 22.39 12.01
C MET A 345 19.93 23.17 10.68
N GLN A 346 20.91 23.09 9.76
CA GLN A 346 20.83 23.74 8.46
C GLN A 346 20.02 22.87 7.48
N LEU A 347 18.70 23.04 7.44
CA LEU A 347 17.78 22.10 6.80
C LEU A 347 17.03 22.73 5.60
N LYS A 348 17.06 22.05 4.45
CA LYS A 348 16.21 22.33 3.27
C LYS A 348 14.96 21.46 3.23
N THR A 349 14.99 20.37 3.96
CA THR A 349 13.86 19.45 4.13
C THR A 349 14.07 18.73 5.45
N PHE A 350 12.98 18.30 6.08
CA PHE A 350 13.09 17.49 7.29
C PHE A 350 11.86 16.62 7.50
N THR A 351 12.04 15.59 8.32
CA THR A 351 10.97 14.89 9.02
C THR A 351 11.25 14.98 10.51
N LEU A 352 10.29 15.45 11.30
CA LEU A 352 10.36 15.46 12.76
C LEU A 352 9.26 14.53 13.27
N CYS A 353 9.60 13.46 13.98
CA CYS A 353 8.62 12.57 14.61
C CYS A 353 8.80 12.52 16.12
N PHE A 354 7.69 12.39 16.85
CA PHE A 354 7.69 12.28 18.32
C PHE A 354 6.38 11.67 18.81
N TRP A 355 6.44 11.03 19.98
CA TRP A 355 5.27 10.59 20.74
C TRP A 355 5.02 11.56 21.88
N VAL A 356 3.76 11.94 22.09
CA VAL A 356 3.33 12.77 23.23
C VAL A 356 2.04 12.28 23.85
N GLN A 357 1.93 12.40 25.17
CA GLN A 357 0.68 12.28 25.92
C GLN A 357 0.54 13.55 26.77
N ASN A 358 -0.17 14.55 26.26
CA ASN A 358 -0.29 15.87 26.90
C ASN A 358 -1.44 15.92 27.92
N SER A 359 -1.21 16.57 29.05
CA SER A 359 -2.19 16.66 30.17
C SER A 359 -3.13 17.87 30.08
N ASN A 360 -2.93 18.79 29.14
CA ASN A 360 -3.73 20.00 28.96
C ASN A 360 -4.16 20.16 27.50
N GLN A 361 -5.32 20.79 27.27
CA GLN A 361 -5.90 21.05 25.95
C GLN A 361 -5.37 22.35 25.29
N GLY A 362 -4.72 23.23 26.05
CA GLY A 362 -4.08 24.43 25.54
C GLY A 362 -2.96 24.14 24.52
N ARG A 363 -2.50 25.17 23.81
CA ARG A 363 -1.33 25.03 22.92
C ARG A 363 -0.07 24.83 23.75
N GLN A 364 0.70 23.79 23.44
CA GLN A 364 1.88 23.38 24.20
C GLN A 364 3.05 23.11 23.26
N THR A 365 4.22 23.65 23.58
CA THR A 365 5.42 23.60 22.74
C THR A 365 6.14 22.26 22.92
N VAL A 366 6.24 21.48 21.85
CA VAL A 366 7.01 20.22 21.85
C VAL A 366 8.47 20.51 21.53
N LEU A 367 8.73 21.17 20.41
CA LEU A 367 10.06 21.54 19.95
C LEU A 367 10.13 23.06 19.74
N PHE A 368 11.18 23.68 20.25
CA PHE A 368 11.52 25.07 20.02
C PHE A 368 12.97 25.19 19.55
N TYR A 369 13.18 25.91 18.47
CA TYR A 369 14.49 26.23 17.94
C TYR A 369 14.49 27.66 17.42
N SER A 370 15.48 28.42 17.87
CA SER A 370 15.70 29.82 17.49
C SER A 370 17.16 30.04 17.13
N THR A 371 17.41 31.02 16.28
CA THR A 371 18.74 31.48 15.88
C THR A 371 18.87 32.97 16.18
N PRO A 372 20.08 33.55 16.13
CA PRO A 372 20.25 35.01 16.26
C PRO A 372 19.43 35.82 15.24
N GLU A 373 19.09 35.22 14.09
CA GLU A 373 18.39 35.85 12.98
C GLU A 373 16.87 35.66 13.05
N SER A 374 16.39 34.68 13.84
CA SER A 374 14.99 34.25 13.82
C SER A 374 14.61 33.60 15.15
N GLU A 375 13.73 34.28 15.91
CA GLU A 375 13.25 33.78 17.20
C GLU A 375 12.38 32.53 17.08
N ASN A 376 11.69 32.34 15.94
CA ASN A 376 10.80 31.21 15.69
C ASN A 376 11.27 30.47 14.43
N GLU A 377 12.50 29.98 14.49
CA GLU A 377 13.16 29.37 13.35
C GLU A 377 12.54 28.02 12.98
N LEU A 378 12.37 27.15 13.97
CA LEU A 378 11.55 25.95 13.88
C LEU A 378 10.85 25.71 15.21
N VAL A 379 9.51 25.80 15.22
CA VAL A 379 8.72 25.57 16.44
C VAL A 379 7.56 24.65 16.11
N VAL A 380 7.37 23.59 16.91
CA VAL A 380 6.24 22.68 16.79
C VAL A 380 5.49 22.63 18.12
N SER A 381 4.20 22.87 18.08
CA SER A 381 3.31 22.85 19.24
C SER A 381 2.09 21.96 19.00
N VAL A 382 1.62 21.29 20.04
CA VAL A 382 0.43 20.42 20.06
C VAL A 382 -0.67 21.00 20.97
N GLY A 383 -1.87 20.43 20.94
CA GLY A 383 -3.05 20.89 21.68
C GLY A 383 -4.33 20.53 20.90
N MET A 384 -5.34 21.40 20.91
CA MET A 384 -6.50 21.27 19.99
C MET A 384 -6.14 21.37 18.50
N ALA A 385 -4.94 21.89 18.20
CA ALA A 385 -4.39 21.97 16.87
C ALA A 385 -2.86 21.83 16.94
N VAL A 386 -2.25 21.36 15.85
CA VAL A 386 -0.79 21.38 15.71
C VAL A 386 -0.37 22.65 15.00
N GLY A 387 0.45 23.43 15.69
CA GLY A 387 1.03 24.66 15.16
C GLY A 387 2.48 24.43 14.75
N VAL A 388 2.87 24.90 13.56
CA VAL A 388 4.25 24.81 13.07
C VAL A 388 4.75 26.17 12.61
N TRP A 389 5.92 26.57 13.12
CA TRP A 389 6.67 27.73 12.66
C TRP A 389 7.88 27.30 11.84
N ILE A 390 8.11 27.97 10.71
CA ILE A 390 9.34 27.86 9.92
C ILE A 390 9.78 29.27 9.55
N GLY A 391 11.02 29.64 9.89
CA GLY A 391 11.60 30.95 9.56
C GLY A 391 10.69 32.13 9.92
N GLY A 392 10.06 32.09 11.10
CA GLY A 392 9.15 33.15 11.57
C GLY A 392 7.75 33.19 10.93
N LYS A 393 7.40 32.26 10.03
CA LYS A 393 6.02 32.10 9.50
C LYS A 393 5.32 30.95 10.21
N PHE A 394 3.99 30.96 10.23
CA PHE A 394 3.18 30.01 10.99
C PHE A 394 2.11 29.34 10.12
N VAL A 395 1.87 28.04 10.34
CA VAL A 395 0.71 27.30 9.87
C VAL A 395 0.11 26.48 11.00
N GLN A 396 -1.19 26.19 10.91
CA GLN A 396 -1.93 25.40 11.88
C GLN A 396 -2.69 24.24 11.21
N PHE A 397 -2.75 23.10 11.88
CA PHE A 397 -3.53 21.93 11.50
C PHE A 397 -4.53 21.61 12.61
N ASP A 398 -5.81 21.71 12.31
CA ASP A 398 -6.87 21.47 13.29
C ASP A 398 -7.02 19.97 13.56
N LEU A 399 -7.06 19.58 14.84
CA LEU A 399 -7.26 18.19 15.25
C LEU A 399 -8.70 18.01 15.75
N HIS A 400 -9.40 17.01 15.20
CA HIS A 400 -10.79 16.70 15.56
C HIS A 400 -10.91 15.71 16.74
N ARG A 401 -9.82 15.43 17.45
CA ARG A 401 -9.74 14.35 18.43
C ARG A 401 -9.27 14.86 19.79
N ARG A 402 -9.92 14.37 20.86
CA ARG A 402 -9.43 14.49 22.24
C ARG A 402 -8.40 13.40 22.46
N ALA A 403 -7.22 13.75 22.96
CA ALA A 403 -6.21 12.77 23.32
C ALA A 403 -6.01 12.79 24.84
N GLU A 404 -6.46 11.74 25.52
CA GLU A 404 -6.01 11.38 26.88
C GLU A 404 -4.91 10.30 26.82
N ASP A 405 -4.63 9.77 25.61
CA ASP A 405 -3.70 8.69 25.33
C ASP A 405 -2.51 9.18 24.47
N TRP A 406 -1.49 8.34 24.31
CA TRP A 406 -0.31 8.63 23.49
C TRP A 406 -0.67 8.89 22.03
N VAL A 407 -0.06 9.94 21.46
CA VAL A 407 -0.23 10.31 20.06
C VAL A 407 1.14 10.51 19.41
N HIS A 408 1.37 9.74 18.36
CA HIS A 408 2.52 9.91 17.48
C HIS A 408 2.25 11.04 16.49
N HIS A 409 3.16 12.00 16.41
CA HIS A 409 3.10 13.07 15.44
C HIS A 409 4.34 13.01 14.57
N CYS A 410 4.19 13.22 13.27
CA CYS A 410 5.30 13.61 12.41
C CYS A 410 5.00 14.88 11.63
N VAL A 411 6.00 15.72 11.44
CA VAL A 411 5.93 16.90 10.58
C VAL A 411 6.98 16.75 9.49
N THR A 412 6.54 16.78 8.22
CA THR A 412 7.43 16.74 7.06
C THR A 412 7.38 18.06 6.32
N TRP A 413 8.52 18.63 5.94
CA TRP A 413 8.57 19.86 5.15
C TRP A 413 9.61 19.83 4.04
N VAL A 414 9.26 20.43 2.90
CA VAL A 414 10.11 20.53 1.69
C VAL A 414 10.23 21.99 1.27
N SER A 415 11.43 22.55 1.40
CA SER A 415 11.71 23.94 1.03
C SER A 415 11.37 24.26 -0.42
N SER A 416 11.79 23.44 -1.39
CA SER A 416 11.62 23.75 -2.82
C SER A 416 10.17 23.93 -3.26
N LEU A 417 9.24 23.28 -2.55
CA LEU A 417 7.80 23.39 -2.78
C LEU A 417 7.12 24.31 -1.76
N GLY A 418 7.74 24.51 -0.59
CA GLY A 418 7.11 25.11 0.58
C GLY A 418 6.05 24.21 1.20
N THR A 419 5.97 22.93 0.84
CA THR A 419 4.91 22.04 1.30
C THR A 419 5.26 21.46 2.66
N ILE A 420 4.32 21.54 3.60
CA ILE A 420 4.39 20.94 4.92
C ILE A 420 3.19 20.00 5.12
N ASN A 421 3.45 18.81 5.66
CA ASN A 421 2.42 17.85 6.05
C ASN A 421 2.55 17.52 7.53
N LEU A 422 1.39 17.37 8.17
CA LEU A 422 1.27 16.79 9.49
C LEU A 422 0.84 15.33 9.34
N TRP A 423 1.46 14.45 10.11
CA TRP A 423 1.08 13.07 10.27
C TRP A 423 0.69 12.83 11.73
N VAL A 424 -0.42 12.13 11.96
CA VAL A 424 -0.88 11.77 13.31
C VAL A 424 -1.13 10.27 13.34
N ASN A 425 -0.46 9.54 14.22
CA ASN A 425 -0.52 8.08 14.32
C ASN A 425 -0.28 7.38 12.96
N GLY A 426 0.67 7.91 12.17
CA GLY A 426 1.02 7.38 10.85
C GLY A 426 0.07 7.77 9.72
N ALA A 427 -0.98 8.55 10.00
CA ALA A 427 -1.93 9.07 9.01
C ALA A 427 -1.53 10.49 8.55
N VAL A 428 -1.43 10.73 7.24
CA VAL A 428 -1.19 12.08 6.70
C VAL A 428 -2.45 12.93 6.73
N GLY A 429 -2.33 14.17 7.22
CA GLY A 429 -3.35 15.21 7.11
C GLY A 429 -3.21 16.04 5.84
N THR A 430 -4.07 17.05 5.69
CA THR A 430 -4.05 17.94 4.53
C THR A 430 -2.74 18.74 4.46
N ALA A 431 -2.06 18.65 3.32
CA ALA A 431 -0.86 19.43 3.02
C ALA A 431 -1.16 20.95 3.10
N ARG A 432 -0.22 21.72 3.64
CA ARG A 432 -0.25 23.19 3.63
C ARG A 432 1.03 23.75 3.04
N ASN A 433 1.01 25.03 2.69
CA ASN A 433 2.18 25.74 2.16
C ASN A 433 2.73 26.73 3.19
N ILE A 434 4.04 26.70 3.40
CA ILE A 434 4.81 27.59 4.25
C ILE A 434 6.27 27.67 3.75
N GLN A 435 6.82 28.89 3.67
CA GLN A 435 8.25 29.15 3.44
C GLN A 435 8.87 28.40 2.25
N LYS A 436 8.41 28.67 1.03
CA LYS A 436 9.04 28.14 -0.19
C LYS A 436 10.45 28.73 -0.39
N ASN A 437 11.41 27.89 -0.78
CA ASN A 437 12.82 28.20 -1.01
C ASN A 437 13.57 28.73 0.22
N TYR A 438 13.08 28.44 1.42
CA TYR A 438 13.73 28.80 2.67
C TYR A 438 14.74 27.74 3.13
N VAL A 439 15.76 28.13 3.89
CA VAL A 439 16.70 27.19 4.53
C VAL A 439 16.65 27.49 6.02
N ILE A 440 16.33 26.48 6.84
CA ILE A 440 16.42 26.60 8.28
C ILE A 440 17.88 26.86 8.64
N GLN A 441 18.16 27.88 9.44
CA GLN A 441 19.52 28.32 9.77
C GLN A 441 20.11 27.52 10.94
N SER A 442 21.42 27.28 10.88
CA SER A 442 22.19 26.74 12.01
C SER A 442 22.55 27.83 13.03
N GLY A 443 23.08 27.45 14.19
CA GLY A 443 23.63 28.39 15.18
C GLY A 443 22.75 28.62 16.42
N GLY A 444 21.66 27.86 16.54
CA GLY A 444 20.81 27.82 17.73
C GLY A 444 20.98 26.53 18.56
N THR A 445 20.23 26.44 19.65
CA THR A 445 20.11 25.24 20.49
C THR A 445 18.65 24.78 20.51
N PRO A 446 18.32 23.57 20.03
CA PRO A 446 16.96 23.05 20.14
C PRO A 446 16.59 22.74 21.59
N ILE A 447 15.34 23.02 21.93
CA ILE A 447 14.77 22.85 23.27
C ILE A 447 13.46 22.07 23.13
N LEU A 448 13.23 21.09 24.02
CA LEU A 448 11.94 20.41 24.15
C LEU A 448 11.13 20.92 25.33
N GLY A 449 9.81 20.89 25.13
CA GLY A 449 8.81 21.11 26.17
C GLY A 449 8.53 22.57 26.50
N LYS A 450 9.17 23.52 25.80
CA LYS A 450 9.06 24.93 26.15
C LYS A 450 9.45 25.89 25.05
N ARG A 451 8.74 27.01 24.97
CA ARG A 451 9.14 28.20 24.21
C ARG A 451 9.81 29.22 25.13
N LYS A 452 10.98 29.73 24.73
CA LYS A 452 11.64 30.84 25.42
C LYS A 452 11.28 32.15 24.70
N ASN A 453 10.54 33.05 25.36
CA ASN A 453 10.30 34.39 24.83
C ASN A 453 11.41 35.33 25.33
N ALA A 454 12.31 35.74 24.43
CA ALA A 454 13.49 36.52 24.78
C ALA A 454 13.16 37.95 25.28
N MET A 455 12.00 38.50 24.88
CA MET A 455 11.63 39.89 25.17
C MET A 455 11.03 40.12 26.55
N LEU A 456 10.42 39.09 27.14
CA LEU A 456 9.71 39.20 28.43
C LEU A 456 10.28 38.27 29.51
N ASP A 457 11.18 37.34 29.15
CA ASP A 457 11.65 36.24 30.02
C ASP A 457 10.50 35.46 30.69
N VAL A 458 9.30 35.53 30.09
CA VAL A 458 8.10 34.82 30.50
C VAL A 458 7.95 33.60 29.61
N PHE A 459 7.63 32.49 30.24
CA PHE A 459 7.39 31.22 29.56
C PHE A 459 5.94 31.14 29.09
N ALA A 460 5.76 30.98 27.78
CA ALA A 460 4.46 30.75 27.15
C ALA A 460 4.37 29.31 26.63
N ASP A 461 3.17 28.74 26.64
CA ASP A 461 2.85 27.46 25.99
C ASP A 461 3.77 26.29 26.41
N ALA A 462 3.99 26.10 27.73
CA ALA A 462 4.80 25.00 28.26
C ALA A 462 4.11 23.63 28.08
N PHE A 463 4.89 22.61 27.74
CA PHE A 463 4.42 21.23 27.65
C PHE A 463 4.31 20.59 29.02
N SER A 464 3.24 19.84 29.23
CA SER A 464 2.98 19.06 30.44
C SER A 464 2.46 17.69 30.04
N GLY A 465 3.05 16.63 30.60
CA GLY A 465 2.74 15.24 30.26
C GLY A 465 3.97 14.47 29.81
N TRP A 466 3.78 13.45 28.98
CA TRP A 466 4.84 12.54 28.56
C TRP A 466 5.29 12.79 27.12
N MET A 467 6.59 12.61 26.86
CA MET A 467 7.19 12.72 25.54
C MET A 467 8.22 11.60 25.33
N SER A 468 8.21 10.98 24.16
CA SER A 468 9.21 9.98 23.79
C SER A 468 9.53 9.98 22.30
N HIS A 469 10.57 9.24 21.92
CA HIS A 469 10.93 8.95 20.53
C HIS A 469 11.06 10.20 19.64
N VAL A 470 11.55 11.31 20.19
CA VAL A 470 11.79 12.55 19.42
C VAL A 470 12.97 12.33 18.48
N ASN A 471 12.70 12.28 17.19
CA ASN A 471 13.67 12.06 16.13
C ASN A 471 13.51 13.10 15.01
N LEU A 472 14.63 13.55 14.45
CA LEU A 472 14.68 14.53 13.36
C LEU A 472 15.63 14.05 12.27
N TRP A 473 15.10 13.91 11.06
CA TRP A 473 15.81 13.56 9.84
C TRP A 473 16.00 14.80 8.97
N SER A 474 17.16 14.92 8.33
CA SER A 474 17.45 15.94 7.30
C SER A 474 16.89 15.59 5.92
N TRP A 475 16.07 14.54 5.84
CA TRP A 475 15.35 14.09 4.65
C TRP A 475 13.87 13.80 4.96
N LEU A 476 13.09 13.62 3.90
CA LEU A 476 11.71 13.14 4.01
C LEU A 476 11.73 11.63 4.23
N LEU A 477 11.16 11.19 5.34
CA LEU A 477 10.70 9.82 5.48
C LEU A 477 9.49 9.63 4.58
N ASP A 478 9.42 8.47 3.94
CA ASP A 478 8.21 8.12 3.22
C ASP A 478 7.10 7.70 4.20
N GLN A 479 5.92 7.44 3.66
CA GLN A 479 4.77 7.05 4.48
C GLN A 479 5.02 5.75 5.26
N ASN A 480 5.71 4.77 4.66
CA ASN A 480 5.97 3.49 5.30
C ASN A 480 6.94 3.67 6.46
N ASP A 481 8.00 4.45 6.25
CA ASP A 481 8.96 4.82 7.30
C ASP A 481 8.26 5.48 8.51
N ILE A 482 7.38 6.45 8.26
CA ILE A 482 6.61 7.15 9.32
C ILE A 482 5.64 6.20 10.05
N GLN A 483 5.10 5.21 9.35
CA GLN A 483 4.19 4.22 9.92
C GLN A 483 4.94 3.14 10.72
N GLU A 484 6.12 2.71 10.30
CA GLU A 484 6.96 1.84 11.13
C GLU A 484 7.39 2.53 12.44
N LEU A 485 7.50 3.86 12.42
CA LEU A 485 7.76 4.64 13.64
C LEU A 485 6.60 4.55 14.66
N THR A 486 5.37 4.19 14.27
CA THR A 486 4.28 3.98 15.22
C THR A 486 4.29 2.60 15.88
N LEU A 487 5.04 1.63 15.34
CA LEU A 487 5.05 0.24 15.81
C LEU A 487 6.12 -0.04 16.89
N CYS A 488 7.00 0.93 17.15
CA CYS A 488 8.00 0.88 18.22
C CYS A 488 8.87 -0.39 18.28
N LYS A 489 9.20 -0.94 17.10
CA LYS A 489 10.09 -2.11 17.00
C LYS A 489 11.49 -1.74 17.52
N HIS A 490 12.18 -2.69 18.14
CA HIS A 490 13.56 -2.51 18.65
C HIS A 490 14.58 -2.07 17.57
N SER A 491 14.27 -2.27 16.29
CA SER A 491 15.09 -1.88 15.13
C SER A 491 14.64 -0.56 14.46
N GLN A 492 13.91 0.31 15.17
CA GLN A 492 13.42 1.56 14.58
C GLN A 492 14.56 2.46 14.10
N GLN A 493 14.39 2.99 12.90
CA GLN A 493 15.28 4.01 12.35
C GLN A 493 15.27 5.27 13.24
N LYS A 494 16.44 5.89 13.38
CA LYS A 494 16.63 7.12 14.15
C LYS A 494 17.04 8.28 13.25
N GLY A 495 16.75 9.49 13.70
CA GLY A 495 17.09 10.72 12.97
C GLY A 495 18.59 10.95 12.89
N ASP A 496 19.07 11.50 11.77
CA ASP A 496 20.49 11.85 11.63
C ASP A 496 20.83 13.22 12.24
N VAL A 497 19.82 14.05 12.53
CA VAL A 497 19.98 15.33 13.22
C VAL A 497 19.69 15.15 14.71
N LEU A 498 18.57 14.52 15.03
CA LEU A 498 18.19 14.11 16.39
C LEU A 498 17.79 12.63 16.39
N ALA A 499 18.47 11.82 17.20
CA ALA A 499 18.25 10.39 17.41
C ALA A 499 17.88 10.12 18.87
N TRP A 500 16.67 9.61 19.12
CA TRP A 500 16.22 9.31 20.48
C TRP A 500 17.11 8.24 21.15
N GLY A 501 17.52 8.50 22.39
CA GLY A 501 18.44 7.65 23.16
C GLY A 501 19.90 7.70 22.74
N GLU A 502 20.25 8.47 21.69
CA GLU A 502 21.65 8.63 21.22
C GLU A 502 22.10 10.09 21.26
N THR A 503 21.20 11.03 20.95
CA THR A 503 21.51 12.46 21.00
C THR A 503 21.65 12.91 22.43
N HIS A 504 22.67 13.71 22.71
CA HIS A 504 22.89 14.24 24.04
C HIS A 504 21.78 15.24 24.41
N MET A 505 21.07 14.94 25.50
CA MET A 505 19.96 15.73 26.01
C MET A 505 20.15 16.01 27.50
N SER A 506 19.98 17.27 27.91
CA SER A 506 20.10 17.69 29.31
C SER A 506 18.74 18.11 29.85
N LEU A 507 18.33 17.52 30.98
CA LEU A 507 17.03 17.71 31.60
C LEU A 507 17.09 18.85 32.64
N PHE A 508 16.12 19.76 32.63
CA PHE A 508 16.06 20.91 33.53
C PHE A 508 14.65 21.12 34.09
N GLY A 509 14.56 21.84 35.21
CA GLY A 509 13.28 22.30 35.75
C GLY A 509 12.36 21.18 36.24
N GLY A 510 12.90 20.01 36.60
CA GLY A 510 12.12 18.91 37.16
C GLY A 510 11.59 17.88 36.15
N VAL A 511 12.07 17.89 34.90
CA VAL A 511 11.82 16.79 33.96
C VAL A 511 12.40 15.49 34.54
N THR A 512 11.58 14.44 34.58
CA THR A 512 11.99 13.11 35.07
C THR A 512 11.94 12.07 33.96
N LEU A 513 12.64 10.96 34.17
CA LEU A 513 12.62 9.79 33.29
C LEU A 513 11.66 8.76 33.87
N GLY A 514 10.83 8.16 33.02
CA GLY A 514 9.93 7.07 33.40
C GLY A 514 9.87 5.98 32.34
N PRO A 515 9.17 4.87 32.63
CA PRO A 515 9.00 3.79 31.66
C PRO A 515 8.23 4.30 30.44
N ASP A 516 8.73 4.02 29.25
CA ASP A 516 8.03 4.36 28.03
C ASP A 516 6.84 3.40 27.79
N THR A 517 5.65 3.96 27.72
CA THR A 517 4.39 3.27 27.41
C THR A 517 3.77 3.71 26.09
N SER A 518 4.43 4.58 25.32
CA SER A 518 3.93 5.09 24.04
C SER A 518 3.68 4.02 22.98
N CYS A 519 4.18 2.82 23.24
CA CYS A 519 4.35 1.72 22.32
C CYS A 519 3.73 0.41 22.83
N ARG A 520 2.84 0.49 23.82
CA ARG A 520 2.22 -0.68 24.47
C ARG A 520 0.86 -1.04 23.90
#